data_AF-A0A1Q5G9V1-F1
#
_entry.id   AF-A0A1Q5G9V1-F1
#
_cell.length_a   1.000
_cell.length_b   1.000
_cell.length_c   1.000
_cell.angle_alpha   90.00
_cell.angle_beta   90.00
_cell.angle_gamma   90.00
#
_symmetry.space_group_name_H-M   'P 1'
#
loop_
_entity.id
_entity.type
_entity.pdbx_description
1 polymer ?
#
loop_
_entity_poly.entity_id
_entity_poly.type
_entity_poly.pdbx_seq_one_letter_code
_entity_poly.pdbx_strand_id
1 'polypeptide(L)'
;MRAAEQSGNTLDVFASVFRLSQAFVRLKHLDQAEHSATTALNALERHYKQAAADPEALSVMGALHLALALIHVRAGDRPRARQEMKRAREVAERLGEDRNDFNLEFGPTNVEIQAVSIAVELGDAGEAIEVGTELDTSALSLERRARLNMDLGRAYAQRRQVGEAMGSLLAAEELSPDLIHTHVAARDTIRELLLFAGRTAPPELKELADRADARP
;
A
#
# COMPACT_ATOMS: atom_id res chain seq x y z
N MET A 1 23.37 -12.21 -11.83
CA MET A 1 22.41 -12.88 -12.74
C MET A 1 22.72 -14.36 -12.97
N ARG A 2 23.97 -14.81 -13.11
CA ARG A 2 24.29 -16.26 -13.33
C ARG A 2 24.04 -17.21 -12.14
N ALA A 3 23.91 -16.71 -10.91
CA ALA A 3 23.69 -17.57 -9.74
C ALA A 3 22.22 -17.97 -9.53
N ALA A 4 21.27 -17.22 -10.10
CA ALA A 4 19.83 -17.53 -9.97
C ALA A 4 19.33 -18.52 -11.03
N GLU A 5 20.08 -18.70 -12.12
CA GLU A 5 19.76 -19.68 -13.17
C GLU A 5 19.95 -21.13 -12.70
N GLN A 6 20.58 -21.35 -11.53
CA GLN A 6 20.87 -22.68 -10.99
C GLN A 6 19.87 -23.17 -9.92
N SER A 7 18.93 -22.34 -9.44
CA SER A 7 17.98 -22.74 -8.38
C SER A 7 16.63 -23.25 -8.89
N GLY A 8 16.38 -23.26 -10.21
CA GLY A 8 15.17 -23.85 -10.77
C GLY A 8 13.87 -23.06 -10.53
N ASN A 9 13.91 -21.83 -9.99
CA ASN A 9 12.71 -20.99 -9.91
C ASN A 9 12.98 -19.54 -10.36
N THR A 10 12.82 -19.29 -11.66
CA THR A 10 12.97 -17.97 -12.29
C THR A 10 12.07 -16.90 -11.65
N LEU A 11 10.95 -17.28 -11.05
CA LEU A 11 10.02 -16.37 -10.38
C LEU A 11 10.60 -15.70 -9.13
N ASP A 12 11.52 -16.35 -8.41
CA ASP A 12 12.21 -15.74 -7.26
C ASP A 12 13.00 -14.49 -7.66
N VAL A 13 13.59 -14.50 -8.86
CA VAL A 13 14.31 -13.34 -9.41
C VAL A 13 13.35 -12.19 -9.63
N PHE A 14 12.20 -12.44 -10.24
CA PHE A 14 11.19 -11.42 -10.47
C PHE A 14 10.58 -10.91 -9.16
N ALA A 15 10.28 -11.80 -8.21
CA ALA A 15 9.83 -11.42 -6.87
C ALA A 15 10.88 -10.59 -6.10
N SER A 16 12.18 -10.84 -6.32
CA SER A 16 13.23 -10.01 -5.74
C SER A 16 13.23 -8.58 -6.28
N VAL A 17 12.82 -8.37 -7.54
CA VAL A 17 12.72 -7.04 -8.13
C VAL A 17 11.63 -6.22 -7.44
N PHE A 18 10.51 -6.81 -7.04
CA PHE A 18 9.50 -6.12 -6.25
C PHE A 18 10.08 -5.51 -4.96
N ARG A 19 10.84 -6.30 -4.20
CA ARG A 19 11.51 -5.83 -2.97
C ARG A 19 12.54 -4.73 -3.25
N LEU A 20 13.30 -4.88 -4.34
CA LEU A 20 14.26 -3.88 -4.78
C LEU A 20 13.57 -2.56 -5.15
N SER A 21 12.45 -2.61 -5.88
CA SER A 21 11.66 -1.44 -6.23
C SER A 21 11.15 -0.69 -4.99
N GLN A 22 10.68 -1.40 -3.97
CA GLN A 22 10.31 -0.77 -2.70
C GLN A 22 11.49 -0.08 -2.01
N ALA A 23 12.69 -0.68 -2.05
CA ALA A 23 13.88 -0.07 -1.49
C ALA A 23 14.27 1.22 -2.24
N PHE A 24 14.22 1.21 -3.58
CA PHE A 24 14.47 2.40 -4.39
C PHE A 24 13.46 3.51 -4.13
N VAL A 25 12.17 3.19 -3.95
CA VAL A 25 11.15 4.18 -3.57
C VAL A 25 11.49 4.84 -2.24
N ARG A 26 11.89 4.07 -1.22
CA ARG A 26 12.32 4.63 0.08
C ARG A 26 13.55 5.54 -0.04
N LEU A 27 14.47 5.22 -0.95
CA LEU A 27 15.66 6.01 -1.24
C LEU A 27 15.40 7.15 -2.25
N LYS A 28 14.15 7.36 -2.68
CA LYS A 28 13.74 8.37 -3.68
C LYS A 28 14.38 8.21 -5.07
N HIS A 29 14.83 7.01 -5.40
CA HIS A 29 15.37 6.68 -6.72
C HIS A 29 14.26 6.15 -7.65
N LEU A 30 13.27 7.00 -7.93
CA LEU A 30 12.03 6.58 -8.61
C LEU A 30 12.27 6.04 -10.03
N ASP A 31 13.15 6.66 -10.80
CA ASP A 31 13.49 6.21 -12.17
C ASP A 31 14.10 4.80 -12.18
N GLN A 32 14.95 4.49 -11.19
CA GLN A 32 15.56 3.16 -11.05
C GLN A 32 14.51 2.12 -10.64
N ALA A 33 13.58 2.50 -9.75
CA ALA A 33 12.48 1.67 -9.32
C ALA A 33 11.56 1.31 -10.50
N GLU A 34 11.17 2.32 -11.28
CA GLU A 34 10.33 2.16 -12.47
C GLU A 34 11.02 1.28 -13.50
N HIS A 35 12.26 1.62 -13.88
CA HIS A 35 13.00 0.86 -14.87
C HIS A 35 13.14 -0.62 -14.50
N SER A 36 13.46 -0.90 -13.24
CA SER A 36 13.62 -2.28 -12.74
C SER A 36 12.30 -3.05 -12.79
N ALA A 37 11.22 -2.47 -12.26
CA ALA A 37 9.90 -3.10 -12.24
C ALA A 37 9.34 -3.33 -13.66
N THR A 38 9.42 -2.33 -14.54
CA THR A 38 8.96 -2.45 -15.94
C THR A 38 9.77 -3.47 -16.72
N THR A 39 11.10 -3.52 -16.52
CA THR A 39 11.94 -4.53 -17.19
C THR A 39 11.60 -5.94 -16.72
N ALA A 40 11.40 -6.13 -15.41
CA ALA A 40 10.98 -7.41 -14.85
C ALA A 40 9.61 -7.85 -15.38
N LEU A 41 8.63 -6.94 -15.40
CA LEU A 41 7.29 -7.20 -15.90
C LEU A 41 7.31 -7.61 -17.39
N ASN A 42 8.00 -6.83 -18.24
CA ASN A 42 8.13 -7.14 -19.67
C ASN A 42 8.86 -8.48 -19.93
N ALA A 43 9.81 -8.84 -19.07
CA ALA A 43 10.47 -10.15 -19.17
C ALA A 43 9.53 -11.27 -18.73
N LEU A 44 8.83 -11.10 -17.60
CA LEU A 44 7.85 -12.04 -17.09
C LEU A 44 6.75 -12.32 -18.13
N GLU A 45 6.16 -11.29 -18.73
CA GLU A 45 5.13 -11.43 -19.78
C GLU A 45 5.65 -12.17 -21.03
N ARG A 46 6.93 -11.98 -21.40
CA ARG A 46 7.54 -12.68 -22.54
C ARG A 46 7.82 -14.15 -22.24
N HIS A 47 8.31 -14.46 -21.04
CA HIS A 47 8.63 -15.83 -20.62
C HIS A 47 7.37 -16.64 -20.32
N TYR A 48 6.35 -15.98 -19.78
CA TYR A 48 5.11 -16.60 -19.39
C TYR A 48 3.95 -16.07 -20.25
N LYS A 49 4.08 -16.13 -21.58
CA LYS A 49 2.95 -15.85 -22.50
C LYS A 49 1.72 -16.73 -22.22
N GLN A 50 1.88 -17.82 -21.45
CA GLN A 50 0.83 -18.69 -20.94
C GLN A 50 0.58 -18.57 -19.42
N ALA A 51 1.11 -17.54 -18.71
CA ALA A 51 0.80 -17.21 -17.30
C ALA A 51 -0.69 -16.96 -17.03
N ALA A 52 -1.55 -17.06 -18.05
CA ALA A 52 -2.98 -17.16 -17.85
C ALA A 52 -3.40 -18.24 -16.84
N ALA A 53 -2.56 -19.26 -16.60
CA ALA A 53 -2.90 -20.38 -15.71
C ALA A 53 -1.90 -20.67 -14.57
N ASP A 54 -0.82 -19.89 -14.40
CA ASP A 54 0.18 -20.10 -13.35
C ASP A 54 -0.05 -19.10 -12.19
N PRO A 55 -0.57 -19.56 -11.03
CA PRO A 55 -0.88 -18.69 -9.89
C PRO A 55 0.33 -17.95 -9.33
N GLU A 56 1.49 -18.60 -9.24
CA GLU A 56 2.72 -17.98 -8.74
C GLU A 56 3.20 -16.86 -9.67
N ALA A 57 3.11 -17.07 -10.99
CA ALA A 57 3.45 -16.03 -11.96
C ALA A 57 2.48 -14.83 -11.90
N LEU A 58 1.18 -15.08 -11.70
CA LEU A 58 0.17 -14.04 -11.48
C LEU A 58 0.46 -13.24 -10.21
N SER A 59 0.81 -13.90 -9.10
CA SER A 59 1.21 -13.25 -7.84
C SER A 59 2.37 -12.27 -8.05
N VAL A 60 3.41 -12.68 -8.78
CA VAL A 60 4.57 -11.82 -9.08
C VAL A 60 4.20 -10.67 -10.01
N MET A 61 3.44 -10.94 -11.08
CA MET A 61 3.00 -9.93 -12.04
C MET A 61 2.16 -8.84 -11.37
N GLY A 62 1.19 -9.26 -10.55
CA GLY A 62 0.33 -8.36 -9.81
C GLY A 62 1.09 -7.53 -8.78
N ALA A 63 2.02 -8.12 -8.05
CA ALA A 63 2.88 -7.38 -7.12
C ALA A 63 3.74 -6.33 -7.84
N LEU A 64 4.28 -6.63 -9.03
CA LEU A 64 5.03 -5.65 -9.83
C LEU A 64 4.16 -4.47 -10.28
N HIS A 65 2.90 -4.70 -10.67
CA HIS A 65 1.95 -3.62 -10.95
C HIS A 65 1.66 -2.76 -9.72
N LEU A 66 1.48 -3.36 -8.53
CA LEU A 66 1.31 -2.61 -7.28
C LEU A 66 2.55 -1.75 -6.96
N ALA A 67 3.76 -2.27 -7.19
CA ALA A 67 4.98 -1.49 -7.04
C ALA A 67 5.04 -0.31 -8.03
N LEU A 68 4.69 -0.52 -9.31
CA LEU A 68 4.63 0.54 -10.31
C LEU A 68 3.58 1.60 -9.97
N ALA A 69 2.41 1.20 -9.47
CA ALA A 69 1.39 2.14 -8.99
C ALA A 69 1.96 3.05 -7.89
N LEU A 70 2.63 2.48 -6.89
CA LEU A 70 3.28 3.26 -5.82
C LEU A 70 4.37 4.18 -6.36
N ILE A 71 5.20 3.71 -7.29
CA ILE A 71 6.25 4.51 -7.93
C ILE A 71 5.64 5.73 -8.64
N HIS A 72 4.60 5.52 -9.46
CA HIS A 72 3.95 6.58 -10.21
C HIS A 72 3.23 7.59 -9.31
N VAL A 73 2.58 7.13 -8.23
CA VAL A 73 2.04 8.03 -7.21
C VAL A 73 3.13 8.91 -6.61
N ARG A 74 4.27 8.32 -6.22
CA ARG A 74 5.39 9.05 -5.62
C ARG A 74 6.05 10.03 -6.60
N ALA A 75 5.96 9.75 -7.90
CA ALA A 75 6.40 10.64 -8.97
C ALA A 75 5.37 11.73 -9.34
N GLY A 76 4.16 11.70 -8.78
CA GLY A 76 3.07 12.61 -9.12
C GLY A 76 2.35 12.28 -10.44
N ASP A 77 2.61 11.11 -11.04
CA ASP A 77 1.96 10.66 -12.27
C ASP A 77 0.67 9.87 -11.95
N ARG A 78 -0.38 10.64 -11.70
CA ARG A 78 -1.70 10.11 -11.34
C ARG A 78 -2.32 9.21 -12.42
N PRO A 79 -2.31 9.56 -13.72
CA PRO A 79 -2.85 8.68 -14.76
C PRO A 79 -2.15 7.31 -14.80
N ARG A 80 -0.82 7.27 -14.74
CA ARG A 80 -0.08 6.00 -14.77
C ARG A 80 -0.29 5.19 -13.49
N ALA A 81 -0.35 5.83 -12.33
CA ALA A 81 -0.69 5.14 -11.08
C ALA A 81 -2.04 4.40 -11.15
N ARG A 82 -3.08 5.07 -11.68
CA ARG A 82 -4.41 4.46 -11.85
C ARG A 82 -4.40 3.34 -12.88
N GLN A 83 -3.63 3.48 -13.95
CA GLN A 83 -3.48 2.43 -14.96
C GLN A 83 -2.85 1.16 -14.36
N GLU A 84 -1.81 1.31 -13.55
CA GLU A 84 -1.14 0.18 -12.91
C GLU A 84 -2.03 -0.48 -11.84
N MET A 85 -2.81 0.30 -11.08
CA MET A 85 -3.83 -0.26 -10.19
C MET A 85 -4.90 -1.06 -10.95
N LYS A 86 -5.35 -0.57 -12.11
CA LYS A 86 -6.28 -1.31 -12.96
C LYS A 86 -5.69 -2.65 -13.40
N ARG A 87 -4.43 -2.66 -13.84
CA ARG A 87 -3.73 -3.89 -14.23
C ARG A 87 -3.57 -4.86 -13.06
N ALA A 88 -3.23 -4.35 -11.87
CA ALA A 88 -3.17 -5.18 -10.67
C ALA A 88 -4.52 -5.86 -10.35
N ARG A 89 -5.64 -5.13 -10.49
CA ARG A 89 -7.00 -5.70 -10.34
C ARG A 89 -7.30 -6.77 -11.39
N GLU A 90 -6.99 -6.51 -12.66
CA GLU A 90 -7.16 -7.50 -13.74
C GLU A 90 -6.36 -8.78 -13.47
N VAL A 91 -5.17 -8.67 -12.88
CA VAL A 91 -4.36 -9.82 -12.48
C VAL A 91 -4.94 -10.54 -11.26
N ALA A 92 -5.42 -9.81 -10.25
CA ALA A 92 -6.04 -10.41 -9.06
C ALA A 92 -7.36 -11.11 -9.39
N GLU A 93 -8.18 -10.56 -10.30
CA GLU A 93 -9.40 -11.21 -10.79
C GLU A 93 -9.09 -12.55 -11.47
N ARG A 94 -8.01 -12.60 -12.27
CA ARG A 94 -7.52 -13.84 -12.88
C ARG A 94 -7.00 -14.85 -11.85
N LEU A 95 -6.40 -14.36 -10.76
CA LEU A 95 -5.89 -15.21 -9.68
C LEU A 95 -7.03 -15.81 -8.84
N GLY A 96 -8.07 -15.02 -8.57
CA GLY A 96 -9.31 -15.45 -7.92
C GLY A 96 -9.24 -15.65 -6.40
N GLU A 97 -8.05 -15.70 -5.81
CA GLU A 97 -7.85 -15.91 -4.37
C GLU A 97 -6.64 -15.11 -3.83
N ASP A 98 -6.61 -14.87 -2.52
CA ASP A 98 -5.45 -14.31 -1.84
C ASP A 98 -4.38 -15.38 -1.62
N ARG A 99 -3.14 -15.07 -2.01
CA ARG A 99 -2.00 -15.97 -1.94
C ARG A 99 -0.80 -15.29 -1.33
N ASN A 100 0.10 -16.08 -0.74
CA ASN A 100 1.34 -15.59 -0.16
C ASN A 100 2.59 -16.19 -0.82
N ASP A 101 2.56 -16.29 -2.14
CA ASP A 101 3.73 -16.76 -2.90
C ASP A 101 4.88 -15.73 -2.74
N PHE A 102 6.09 -16.23 -2.46
CA PHE A 102 7.31 -15.40 -2.32
C PHE A 102 7.25 -14.27 -1.28
N ASN A 103 6.36 -14.38 -0.28
CA ASN A 103 6.05 -13.33 0.70
C ASN A 103 5.52 -12.02 0.06
N LEU A 104 4.84 -12.12 -1.08
CA LEU A 104 4.23 -10.97 -1.75
C LEU A 104 2.82 -10.68 -1.24
N GLU A 105 2.18 -11.68 -0.62
CA GLU A 105 0.81 -11.60 -0.10
C GLU A 105 -0.16 -10.94 -1.10
N PHE A 106 -0.09 -11.38 -2.37
CA PHE A 106 -0.85 -10.83 -3.47
C PHE A 106 -2.21 -11.53 -3.64
N GLY A 107 -3.22 -10.75 -3.99
CA GLY A 107 -4.56 -11.24 -4.28
C GLY A 107 -5.60 -10.13 -4.24
N PRO A 108 -6.89 -10.46 -4.46
CA PRO A 108 -7.98 -9.49 -4.54
C PRO A 108 -8.03 -8.55 -3.32
N THR A 109 -7.90 -9.08 -2.11
CA THR A 109 -8.01 -8.26 -0.90
C THR A 109 -6.82 -7.32 -0.76
N ASN A 110 -5.60 -7.79 -1.04
CA ASN A 110 -4.41 -6.95 -0.97
C ASN A 110 -4.41 -5.83 -2.01
N VAL A 111 -4.93 -6.09 -3.21
CA VAL A 111 -5.04 -5.07 -4.26
C VAL A 111 -5.94 -3.92 -3.80
N GLU A 112 -7.08 -4.21 -3.16
CA GLU A 112 -7.96 -3.14 -2.68
C GLU A 112 -7.41 -2.40 -1.46
N ILE A 113 -6.68 -3.07 -0.56
CA ILE A 113 -5.94 -2.37 0.52
C ILE A 113 -4.93 -1.38 -0.08
N GLN A 114 -4.17 -1.81 -1.09
CA GLN A 114 -3.24 -0.91 -1.79
C GLN A 114 -3.97 0.19 -2.55
N ALA A 115 -5.16 -0.08 -3.10
CA ALA A 115 -5.99 0.93 -3.74
C ALA A 115 -6.37 2.07 -2.78
N VAL A 116 -6.72 1.74 -1.53
CA VAL A 116 -6.98 2.74 -0.48
C VAL A 116 -5.72 3.58 -0.23
N SER A 117 -4.56 2.95 -0.01
CA SER A 117 -3.30 3.68 0.20
C SER A 117 -2.96 4.61 -0.97
N ILE A 118 -3.13 4.13 -2.21
CA ILE A 118 -2.87 4.90 -3.44
C ILE A 118 -3.85 6.07 -3.57
N ALA A 119 -5.14 5.87 -3.30
CA ALA A 119 -6.14 6.93 -3.32
C ALA A 119 -5.82 8.02 -2.30
N VAL A 120 -5.42 7.65 -1.08
CA VAL A 120 -4.98 8.62 -0.04
C VAL A 120 -3.78 9.44 -0.51
N GLU A 121 -2.75 8.80 -1.07
CA GLU A 121 -1.56 9.51 -1.55
C GLU A 121 -1.87 10.42 -2.75
N LEU A 122 -2.87 10.06 -3.57
CA LEU A 122 -3.37 10.89 -4.67
C LEU A 122 -4.29 12.03 -4.22
N GLY A 123 -4.68 12.08 -2.93
CA GLY A 123 -5.62 13.06 -2.38
C GLY A 123 -7.09 12.73 -2.66
N ASP A 124 -7.40 11.50 -3.07
CA ASP A 124 -8.76 11.03 -3.36
C ASP A 124 -9.42 10.40 -2.15
N ALA A 125 -9.56 11.19 -1.09
CA ALA A 125 -10.13 10.74 0.18
C ALA A 125 -11.52 10.07 0.02
N GLY A 126 -12.35 10.54 -0.91
CA GLY A 126 -13.67 9.95 -1.19
C GLY A 126 -13.56 8.49 -1.62
N GLU A 127 -12.74 8.21 -2.63
CA GLU A 127 -12.51 6.84 -3.15
C GLU A 127 -11.84 5.97 -2.08
N ALA A 128 -10.88 6.52 -1.32
CA ALA A 128 -10.22 5.79 -0.24
C ALA A 128 -11.21 5.32 0.85
N ILE A 129 -12.15 6.18 1.24
CA ILE A 129 -13.17 5.86 2.26
C ILE A 129 -14.19 4.86 1.70
N GLU A 130 -14.68 5.09 0.48
CA GLU A 130 -15.62 4.19 -0.20
C GLU A 130 -15.06 2.77 -0.28
N VAL A 131 -13.88 2.60 -0.89
CA VAL A 131 -13.24 1.29 -1.01
C VAL A 131 -12.90 0.70 0.36
N GLY A 132 -12.30 1.50 1.25
CA GLY A 132 -11.78 0.98 2.52
C GLY A 132 -12.85 0.53 3.53
N THR A 133 -14.06 1.10 3.46
CA THR A 133 -15.17 0.73 4.37
C THR A 133 -15.96 -0.49 3.91
N GLU A 134 -15.89 -0.84 2.62
CA GLU A 134 -16.54 -2.03 2.05
C GLU A 134 -15.68 -3.30 2.17
N LEU A 135 -14.40 -3.17 2.51
CA LEU A 135 -13.49 -4.32 2.60
C LEU A 135 -13.77 -5.21 3.81
N ASP A 136 -13.88 -6.52 3.56
CA ASP A 136 -13.82 -7.52 4.62
C ASP A 136 -12.38 -7.67 5.13
N THR A 137 -12.16 -7.31 6.38
CA THR A 137 -10.84 -7.31 7.03
C THR A 137 -10.62 -8.50 7.96
N SER A 138 -11.58 -9.42 8.06
CA SER A 138 -11.56 -10.53 9.02
C SER A 138 -10.37 -11.48 8.80
N ALA A 139 -10.04 -11.76 7.55
CA ALA A 139 -8.94 -12.64 7.15
C ALA A 139 -7.55 -11.97 7.17
N LEU A 140 -7.48 -10.65 7.38
CA LEU A 140 -6.21 -9.91 7.34
C LEU A 140 -5.37 -10.13 8.61
N SER A 141 -4.06 -9.95 8.48
CA SER A 141 -3.18 -9.83 9.65
C SER A 141 -3.49 -8.54 10.43
N LEU A 142 -3.11 -8.51 11.72
CA LEU A 142 -3.28 -7.32 12.55
C LEU A 142 -2.55 -6.10 11.96
N GLU A 143 -1.35 -6.30 11.41
CA GLU A 143 -0.57 -5.24 10.79
C GLU A 143 -1.27 -4.65 9.56
N ARG A 144 -1.85 -5.49 8.70
CA ARG A 144 -2.61 -5.05 7.52
C ARG A 144 -3.87 -4.29 7.91
N ARG A 145 -4.61 -4.79 8.91
CA ARG A 145 -5.75 -4.07 9.48
C ARG A 145 -5.36 -2.72 10.06
N ALA A 146 -4.25 -2.65 10.78
CA ALA A 146 -3.73 -1.41 11.34
C ALA A 146 -3.36 -0.42 10.22
N ARG A 147 -2.70 -0.90 9.16
CA ARG A 147 -2.32 -0.09 7.99
C ARG A 147 -3.55 0.48 7.26
N LEU A 148 -4.57 -0.33 7.04
CA LEU A 148 -5.82 0.12 6.43
C LEU A 148 -6.51 1.19 7.30
N ASN A 149 -6.61 0.97 8.62
CA ASN A 149 -7.18 1.95 9.53
C ASN A 149 -6.37 3.26 9.58
N MET A 150 -5.03 3.18 9.52
CA MET A 150 -4.18 4.36 9.42
C MET A 150 -4.48 5.14 8.12
N ASP A 151 -4.60 4.46 6.97
CA ASP A 151 -4.91 5.12 5.70
C ASP A 151 -6.34 5.68 5.66
N LEU A 152 -7.32 5.01 6.26
CA LEU A 152 -8.67 5.58 6.47
C LEU A 152 -8.64 6.83 7.35
N GLY A 153 -7.85 6.81 8.43
CA GLY A 153 -7.65 7.98 9.29
C GLY A 153 -7.08 9.18 8.51
N ARG A 154 -6.10 8.92 7.63
CA ARG A 154 -5.55 9.92 6.70
C ARG A 154 -6.61 10.44 5.72
N ALA A 155 -7.43 9.55 5.15
CA ALA A 155 -8.49 9.93 4.22
C ALA A 155 -9.54 10.85 4.90
N TYR A 156 -10.00 10.49 6.10
CA TYR A 156 -10.92 11.33 6.87
C TYR A 156 -10.30 12.69 7.24
N ALA A 157 -9.02 12.72 7.59
CA ALA A 157 -8.31 13.96 7.88
C ALA A 157 -8.23 14.91 6.67
N GLN A 158 -7.98 14.38 5.46
CA GLN A 158 -8.01 15.15 4.20
C GLN A 158 -9.37 15.83 3.96
N ARG A 159 -10.46 15.27 4.51
CA ARG A 159 -11.82 15.83 4.46
C ARG A 159 -12.19 16.64 5.72
N ARG A 160 -11.25 16.85 6.65
CA ARG A 160 -11.44 17.52 7.95
C ARG A 160 -12.49 16.84 8.85
N GLN A 161 -12.70 15.55 8.66
CA GLN A 161 -13.59 14.73 9.49
C GLN A 161 -12.82 14.26 10.73
N VAL A 162 -12.64 15.17 11.69
CA VAL A 162 -11.73 14.97 12.83
C VAL A 162 -12.12 13.76 13.69
N GLY A 163 -13.42 13.54 13.90
CA GLY A 163 -13.91 12.44 14.74
C GLY A 163 -13.63 11.07 14.12
N GLU A 164 -13.99 10.89 12.86
CA GLU A 164 -13.76 9.67 12.10
C GLU A 164 -12.25 9.42 11.92
N ALA A 165 -11.48 10.47 11.62
CA ALA A 165 -10.03 10.36 11.49
C ALA A 165 -9.37 9.88 12.79
N MET A 166 -9.75 10.47 13.94
CA MET A 166 -9.26 10.07 15.25
C MET A 166 -9.68 8.63 15.58
N GLY A 167 -10.93 8.27 15.31
CA GLY A 167 -11.44 6.91 15.54
C GLY A 167 -10.63 5.85 14.76
N SER A 168 -10.37 6.08 13.48
CA SER A 168 -9.56 5.17 12.67
C SER A 168 -8.10 5.09 13.14
N LEU A 169 -7.49 6.21 13.54
CA LEU A 169 -6.10 6.19 14.05
C LEU A 169 -5.99 5.47 15.40
N LEU A 170 -6.97 5.60 16.29
CA LEU A 170 -7.01 4.86 17.55
C LEU A 170 -7.23 3.35 17.31
N ALA A 171 -8.11 2.98 16.38
CA ALA A 171 -8.29 1.58 15.99
C ALA A 171 -7.01 0.98 15.40
N ALA A 172 -6.26 1.76 14.60
CA ALA A 172 -4.96 1.35 14.11
C ALA A 172 -3.93 1.19 15.25
N GLU A 173 -3.90 2.12 16.21
CA GLU A 173 -3.01 2.08 17.37
C GLU A 173 -3.28 0.85 18.26
N GLU A 174 -4.55 0.51 18.49
CA GLU A 174 -4.92 -0.68 19.26
C GLU A 174 -4.39 -1.97 18.62
N LEU A 175 -4.42 -2.05 17.29
CA LEU A 175 -3.94 -3.20 16.52
C LEU A 175 -2.41 -3.24 16.40
N SER A 176 -1.76 -2.08 16.26
CA SER A 176 -0.32 -1.94 16.11
C SER A 176 0.16 -0.57 16.62
N PRO A 177 0.53 -0.46 17.91
CA PRO A 177 0.99 0.80 18.48
C PRO A 177 2.23 1.34 17.75
N ASP A 178 3.21 0.47 17.49
CA ASP A 178 4.47 0.82 16.82
C ASP A 178 4.24 1.47 15.45
N LEU A 179 3.24 1.00 14.68
CA LEU A 179 2.90 1.59 13.39
C LEU A 179 2.49 3.06 13.56
N ILE A 180 1.54 3.35 14.46
CA ILE A 180 1.06 4.72 14.67
C ILE A 180 2.14 5.61 15.29
N HIS A 181 2.93 5.07 16.22
CA HIS A 181 3.92 5.85 16.94
C HIS A 181 5.14 6.20 16.09
N THR A 182 5.49 5.41 15.07
CA THR A 182 6.73 5.61 14.30
C THR A 182 6.51 6.06 12.86
N HIS A 183 5.33 5.82 12.29
CA HIS A 183 5.08 6.11 10.88
C HIS A 183 4.88 7.61 10.65
N VAL A 184 5.73 8.21 9.82
CA VAL A 184 5.73 9.65 9.51
C VAL A 184 4.35 10.15 9.09
N ALA A 185 3.69 9.45 8.17
CA ALA A 185 2.35 9.85 7.70
C ALA A 185 1.29 9.84 8.81
N ALA A 186 1.39 8.92 9.79
CA ALA A 186 0.46 8.90 10.91
C ALA A 186 0.69 10.11 11.82
N ARG A 187 1.95 10.41 12.15
CA ARG A 187 2.34 11.58 12.95
C ARG A 187 1.90 12.89 12.30
N ASP A 188 2.12 13.03 11.00
CA ASP A 188 1.73 14.23 10.26
C ASP A 188 0.21 14.42 10.27
N THR A 189 -0.55 13.35 10.09
CA THR A 189 -2.02 13.39 10.20
C THR A 189 -2.48 13.73 11.61
N ILE A 190 -1.89 13.16 12.66
CA ILE A 190 -2.24 13.51 14.05
C ILE A 190 -1.97 15.00 14.31
N ARG A 191 -0.84 15.52 13.84
CA ARG A 191 -0.49 16.94 13.96
C ARG A 191 -1.50 17.83 13.21
N GLU A 192 -1.89 17.44 12.01
CA GLU A 192 -2.90 18.14 11.22
C GLU A 192 -4.26 18.18 11.91
N LEU A 193 -4.70 17.05 12.50
CA LEU A 193 -5.92 17.00 13.29
C LEU A 193 -5.88 17.93 14.51
N LEU A 194 -4.74 18.01 15.21
CA LEU A 194 -4.55 18.96 16.31
C LEU A 194 -4.66 20.41 15.84
N LEU A 195 -4.10 20.74 14.67
CA LEU A 195 -4.19 22.08 14.10
C LEU A 195 -5.64 22.43 13.72
N PHE A 196 -6.38 21.48 13.15
CA PHE A 196 -7.79 21.68 12.81
C PHE A 196 -8.68 21.84 14.03
N ALA A 197 -8.48 21.00 15.05
CA ALA A 197 -9.28 21.03 16.27
C ALA A 197 -8.89 22.18 17.21
N GLY A 198 -7.66 22.67 17.13
CA GLY A 198 -7.16 23.82 17.89
C GLY A 198 -7.37 23.68 19.40
N ARG A 199 -7.90 24.73 20.05
CA ARG A 199 -8.18 24.74 21.49
C ARG A 199 -9.23 23.70 21.91
N THR A 200 -10.11 23.32 20.99
CA THR A 200 -11.19 22.35 21.19
C THR A 200 -10.77 20.91 20.92
N ALA A 201 -9.48 20.65 20.69
CA ALA A 201 -8.96 19.29 20.51
C ALA A 201 -9.36 18.38 21.68
N PRO A 202 -9.99 17.21 21.39
CA PRO A 202 -10.34 16.22 22.41
C PRO A 202 -9.12 15.77 23.22
N PRO A 203 -9.29 15.43 24.51
CA PRO A 203 -8.22 14.86 25.33
C PRO A 203 -7.54 13.67 24.65
N GLU A 204 -8.33 12.76 24.07
CA GLU A 204 -7.87 11.53 23.44
C GLU A 204 -6.93 11.82 22.25
N LEU A 205 -7.22 12.86 21.46
CA LEU A 205 -6.35 13.30 20.36
C LEU A 205 -5.02 13.86 20.87
N LYS A 206 -5.03 14.59 21.99
CA LYS A 206 -3.81 15.13 22.61
C LYS A 206 -2.94 14.00 23.16
N GLU A 207 -3.56 13.02 23.81
CA GLU A 207 -2.86 11.85 24.33
C GLU A 207 -2.28 10.97 23.22
N LEU A 208 -3.04 10.77 22.13
CA LEU A 208 -2.54 10.09 20.93
C LEU A 208 -1.33 10.83 20.35
N ALA A 209 -1.36 12.16 20.29
CA ALA A 209 -0.24 12.97 19.83
C ALA A 209 0.99 12.88 20.75
N ASP A 210 0.79 12.74 22.07
CA ASP A 210 1.89 12.53 23.01
C ASP A 210 2.56 11.18 22.79
N ARG A 211 1.76 10.10 22.68
CA ARG A 211 2.30 8.75 22.43
C ARG A 211 3.00 8.63 21.09
N ALA A 212 2.47 9.30 20.07
CA ALA A 212 3.04 9.28 18.72
C ALA A 212 4.16 10.32 18.49
N ASP A 213 4.53 11.13 19.49
CA ASP A 213 5.52 12.21 19.33
C ASP A 213 5.16 13.14 18.14
N ALA A 214 3.90 13.54 18.11
CA ALA A 214 3.25 14.29 17.02
C ALA A 214 2.73 15.67 17.47
N ARG A 215 3.15 16.15 18.64
CA ARG A 215 2.91 17.54 19.06
C ARG A 215 3.56 18.50 18.04
N PRO A 216 2.93 19.65 17.75
CA PRO A 216 3.53 20.70 16.93
C PRO A 216 4.72 21.37 17.62
#